data_AF-V8QMN6-F1
#
_entry.id   AF-V8QMN6-F1
#
_cell.length_a   1.000
_cell.length_b   1.000
_cell.length_c   1.000
_cell.angle_alpha   90.00
_cell.angle_beta   90.00
_cell.angle_gamma   90.00
#
_symmetry.space_group_name_H-M   'P 1'
#
loop_
_entity.id
_entity.type
_entity.pdbx_description
1 polymer ?
#
loop_
_entity_poly.entity_id
_entity_poly.type
_entity_poly.pdbx_seq_one_letter_code
_entity_poly.pdbx_strand_id
1 'polypeptide(L)'
;MSEKDLPPSDSSSQPPANKPADTPATAADNTTGAAAQDASAQQGNQGKQGDERPGGTNQPNPVIAKQPVVSQKKNKNISWIWLVPLIAAIIGLSLLVRDYMQQGPVATVTFKTAEGLEVDKTQVRYKDVVVGVVSDIDLTEDHNSVQVTISFTDGVDFLLREGARFWVVKPRLGVSGVSGLGTLVSGAYIGVDIDDTKQTKAEPRNDFVGLEKPPELISGRPGKRFTITAPSLNSLDLGSPVLYRRLQVGQVINYTLSKEGKGVEVQIFIDAPYDRFVTENSRFWNASGVDLSLNAGGLNLKTQSLVSVLAGGIAFGQLPAEEEAKEAVKPAADGATFVLNPSEEKALAKPDGLAFPIRMKFDKSVRGLQTGSAIDFKGILLGEVKDISMEFDIATRKTTVIVDGVIYENRLGAAIPDAQRFDDKGEPVHDLALKEFVSSGIQAQLRFANIFTGQLYVALDYFPEIAKKPPAPDLSKSPVEVATVPGSFDELQQQLNVIVEKLKNLPIDSIGHSLDDALQSISKLARTLDTTMVPELTSTVRKAGKSLDGVNKTMGSVRGVVNDDSPVMLQLNGMIKELSRAAKSIRSLGDYLQAEPSSLIRGRSKDNIPFKESE
;
A
#
# COMPACT_ATOMS: atom_id res chain seq x y z
N MET A 1 -7.45 -35.18 -29.04
CA MET A 1 -8.59 -36.12 -29.22
C MET A 1 -9.86 -35.30 -29.19
N SER A 2 -10.76 -35.64 -30.12
CA SER A 2 -11.93 -34.88 -30.56
C SER A 2 -13.12 -34.89 -29.59
N GLU A 3 -13.91 -33.82 -29.69
CA GLU A 3 -15.36 -33.72 -29.84
C GLU A 3 -16.29 -34.91 -29.49
N LYS A 4 -17.43 -34.53 -28.90
CA LYS A 4 -18.69 -35.26 -28.61
C LYS A 4 -18.77 -35.93 -27.24
N ASP A 5 -19.59 -35.35 -26.36
CA ASP A 5 -20.79 -36.01 -25.87
C ASP A 5 -21.73 -35.02 -25.14
N LEU A 6 -22.98 -34.99 -25.60
CA LEU A 6 -24.19 -34.38 -25.03
C LEU A 6 -25.25 -35.48 -25.08
N PRO A 7 -26.19 -35.57 -24.10
CA PRO A 7 -27.52 -35.01 -24.36
C PRO A 7 -28.25 -34.45 -23.10
N PRO A 8 -29.45 -33.85 -23.27
CA PRO A 8 -30.01 -32.85 -22.36
C PRO A 8 -31.11 -33.41 -21.45
N SER A 9 -31.57 -32.59 -20.48
CA SER A 9 -32.88 -32.79 -19.86
C SER A 9 -33.57 -31.45 -19.59
N ASP A 10 -34.85 -31.47 -19.93
CA ASP A 10 -35.85 -30.42 -20.03
C ASP A 10 -36.90 -30.68 -18.94
N SER A 11 -37.51 -29.63 -18.37
CA SER A 11 -38.95 -29.60 -18.04
C SER A 11 -39.37 -28.40 -17.16
N SER A 12 -40.14 -27.52 -17.82
CA SER A 12 -41.56 -27.22 -17.50
C SER A 12 -41.91 -26.40 -16.26
N SER A 13 -42.68 -25.32 -16.46
CA SER A 13 -44.06 -25.17 -15.91
C SER A 13 -44.73 -23.82 -16.27
N GLN A 14 -45.61 -23.87 -17.27
CA GLN A 14 -46.82 -23.04 -17.48
C GLN A 14 -47.68 -23.81 -18.51
N PRO A 15 -48.98 -23.53 -18.74
CA PRO A 15 -50.12 -23.05 -17.93
C PRO A 15 -51.30 -24.07 -18.03
N PRO A 16 -52.58 -23.72 -17.72
CA PRO A 16 -53.55 -23.33 -18.78
C PRO A 16 -54.60 -22.27 -18.31
N ALA A 17 -55.09 -21.32 -19.11
CA ALA A 17 -56.07 -21.35 -20.22
C ALA A 17 -57.52 -21.80 -19.85
N ASN A 18 -58.50 -20.87 -19.85
CA ASN A 18 -59.69 -20.96 -20.73
C ASN A 18 -60.58 -19.69 -20.78
N LYS A 19 -61.10 -19.44 -22.00
CA LYS A 19 -62.11 -18.46 -22.49
C LYS A 19 -63.56 -19.02 -22.29
N PRO A 20 -64.66 -18.43 -22.84
CA PRO A 20 -65.17 -17.05 -22.92
C PRO A 20 -66.69 -16.95 -22.56
N ALA A 21 -67.31 -15.74 -22.59
CA ALA A 21 -68.65 -15.41 -23.15
C ALA A 21 -69.46 -14.31 -22.39
N ASP A 22 -70.19 -13.52 -23.19
CA ASP A 22 -71.48 -12.83 -22.97
C ASP A 22 -71.63 -11.54 -22.11
N THR A 23 -71.81 -10.42 -22.83
CA THR A 23 -72.77 -9.31 -22.57
C THR A 23 -74.23 -9.84 -22.59
N PRO A 24 -75.30 -9.18 -22.06
CA PRO A 24 -75.47 -7.74 -21.80
C PRO A 24 -76.38 -7.30 -20.60
N ALA A 25 -76.59 -5.98 -20.48
CA ALA A 25 -77.87 -5.30 -20.15
C ALA A 25 -78.42 -5.24 -18.68
N THR A 26 -78.56 -3.99 -18.21
CA THR A 26 -79.81 -3.38 -17.68
C THR A 26 -80.31 -3.66 -16.24
N ALA A 27 -80.32 -2.56 -15.46
CA ALA A 27 -81.33 -2.06 -14.50
C ALA A 27 -81.68 -2.79 -13.18
N ALA A 28 -81.94 -1.92 -12.18
CA ALA A 28 -82.78 -2.09 -10.98
C ALA A 28 -82.18 -3.01 -9.89
N ASP A 29 -82.40 -2.85 -8.58
CA ASP A 29 -83.22 -1.93 -7.81
C ASP A 29 -82.67 -1.93 -6.36
N ASN A 30 -82.90 -0.81 -5.67
CA ASN A 30 -83.18 -0.61 -4.24
C ASN A 30 -83.14 -1.82 -3.29
N THR A 31 -82.60 -1.77 -2.06
CA THR A 31 -83.03 -1.05 -0.83
C THR A 31 -82.47 -1.91 0.34
N THR A 32 -82.31 -1.54 1.63
CA THR A 32 -82.98 -0.59 2.51
C THR A 32 -82.15 -0.42 3.79
N GLY A 33 -82.31 0.74 4.45
CA GLY A 33 -82.34 0.86 5.92
C GLY A 33 -81.34 1.86 6.49
N ALA A 34 -81.68 2.82 7.35
CA ALA A 34 -82.94 3.32 7.91
C ALA A 34 -82.60 4.57 8.78
N ALA A 35 -83.66 5.32 9.13
CA ALA A 35 -83.79 6.38 10.16
C ALA A 35 -83.39 7.81 9.72
N ALA A 36 -84.36 8.70 9.38
CA ALA A 36 -85.26 9.49 10.26
C ALA A 36 -84.52 10.72 10.86
N GLN A 37 -85.00 11.97 10.84
CA GLN A 37 -86.38 12.48 10.96
C GLN A 37 -86.41 14.00 10.61
N ASP A 38 -87.51 14.44 9.96
CA ASP A 38 -88.33 15.66 10.17
C ASP A 38 -87.69 17.07 10.34
N ALA A 39 -88.25 18.19 9.84
CA ALA A 39 -89.56 18.45 9.25
C ALA A 39 -89.63 19.86 8.59
N SER A 40 -90.46 19.94 7.53
CA SER A 40 -91.42 21.00 7.15
C SER A 40 -90.92 22.41 6.80
N ALA A 41 -91.10 22.94 5.58
CA ALA A 41 -92.33 23.30 4.84
C ALA A 41 -92.30 24.84 4.62
N GLN A 42 -92.78 25.52 3.58
CA GLN A 42 -93.62 25.26 2.40
C GLN A 42 -93.47 26.55 1.53
N GLN A 43 -93.35 26.45 0.20
CA GLN A 43 -94.42 26.70 -0.81
C GLN A 43 -94.64 28.20 -1.15
N GLY A 44 -94.83 28.65 -2.38
CA GLY A 44 -95.04 28.05 -3.69
C GLY A 44 -94.86 29.14 -4.79
N ASN A 45 -94.50 28.80 -6.04
CA ASN A 45 -95.37 28.34 -7.14
C ASN A 45 -96.07 29.54 -7.87
N GLN A 46 -96.21 29.69 -9.19
CA GLN A 46 -95.97 28.86 -10.37
C GLN A 46 -96.27 29.68 -11.65
N GLY A 47 -95.78 29.19 -12.79
CA GLY A 47 -96.46 29.26 -14.11
C GLY A 47 -96.05 30.40 -15.05
N LYS A 48 -95.98 30.23 -16.37
CA LYS A 48 -96.20 29.08 -17.27
C LYS A 48 -95.69 29.46 -18.69
N GLN A 49 -95.36 28.43 -19.47
CA GLN A 49 -94.90 28.40 -20.88
C GLN A 49 -95.87 29.04 -21.89
N GLY A 50 -95.36 29.56 -23.02
CA GLY A 50 -95.48 28.97 -24.38
C GLY A 50 -96.52 29.76 -25.19
N ASP A 51 -96.58 29.86 -26.53
CA ASP A 51 -95.84 29.31 -27.67
C ASP A 51 -96.31 30.10 -28.93
N GLU A 52 -95.56 30.00 -30.04
CA GLU A 52 -95.96 30.12 -31.47
C GLU A 52 -96.55 31.42 -32.14
N ARG A 53 -96.17 31.59 -33.44
CA ARG A 53 -96.51 32.65 -34.45
C ARG A 53 -97.77 32.25 -35.28
N PRO A 54 -98.18 32.85 -36.45
CA PRO A 54 -97.83 34.08 -37.20
C PRO A 54 -99.01 34.88 -37.85
N GLY A 55 -98.72 36.05 -38.47
CA GLY A 55 -99.30 36.48 -39.78
C GLY A 55 -100.50 37.46 -39.85
N GLY A 56 -100.41 38.47 -40.73
CA GLY A 56 -101.58 38.99 -41.49
C GLY A 56 -101.97 40.50 -41.45
N THR A 57 -101.39 41.29 -42.35
CA THR A 57 -101.98 42.37 -43.22
C THR A 57 -102.69 43.65 -42.70
N ASN A 58 -102.18 44.78 -43.23
CA ASN A 58 -102.82 45.97 -43.84
C ASN A 58 -103.55 47.06 -43.01
N GLN A 59 -102.85 48.21 -42.84
CA GLN A 59 -103.15 49.64 -43.14
C GLN A 59 -104.60 50.22 -43.01
N PRO A 60 -104.80 51.56 -42.82
CA PRO A 60 -103.91 52.69 -43.15
C PRO A 60 -103.77 53.82 -42.09
N ASN A 61 -102.84 54.73 -42.39
CA ASN A 61 -102.35 55.89 -41.64
C ASN A 61 -103.38 57.05 -41.54
N PRO A 62 -103.27 57.95 -40.54
CA PRO A 62 -103.13 59.36 -40.90
C PRO A 62 -102.01 60.12 -40.14
N VAL A 63 -101.59 61.19 -40.80
CA VAL A 63 -100.37 61.99 -40.61
C VAL A 63 -100.42 62.82 -39.32
N ILE A 64 -99.37 62.70 -38.48
CA ILE A 64 -99.11 63.59 -37.33
C ILE A 64 -97.74 64.27 -37.54
N ALA A 65 -97.71 65.57 -37.27
CA ALA A 65 -96.64 66.53 -37.57
C ALA A 65 -95.25 66.17 -37.04
N LYS A 66 -94.21 66.48 -37.83
CA LYS A 66 -92.79 66.42 -37.46
C LYS A 66 -92.51 67.25 -36.20
N GLN A 67 -92.10 66.59 -35.13
CA GLN A 67 -91.45 67.23 -33.97
C GLN A 67 -89.92 67.12 -34.07
N PRO A 68 -89.16 68.09 -33.56
CA PRO A 68 -87.71 68.18 -33.75
C PRO A 68 -86.98 67.08 -32.98
N VAL A 69 -86.12 66.34 -33.66
CA VAL A 69 -85.20 65.38 -33.05
C VAL A 69 -84.05 66.16 -32.42
N VAL A 70 -84.14 66.40 -31.10
CA VAL A 70 -83.00 66.82 -30.29
C VAL A 70 -82.21 65.57 -29.93
N SER A 71 -81.09 65.36 -30.63
CA SER A 71 -80.10 64.36 -30.22
C SER A 71 -79.36 64.87 -28.99
N GLN A 72 -79.80 64.47 -27.79
CA GLN A 72 -78.99 64.66 -26.59
C GLN A 72 -77.83 63.67 -26.62
N LYS A 73 -76.64 64.20 -26.90
CA LYS A 73 -75.37 63.49 -26.75
C LYS A 73 -75.25 63.04 -25.28
N LYS A 74 -75.45 61.74 -25.04
CA LYS A 74 -75.34 61.11 -23.72
C LYS A 74 -73.87 61.09 -23.33
N ASN A 75 -73.40 62.11 -22.64
CA ASN A 75 -72.06 62.14 -22.08
C ASN A 75 -71.96 61.03 -21.02
N LYS A 76 -71.26 59.94 -21.35
CA LYS A 76 -70.83 58.92 -20.39
C LYS A 76 -69.77 59.54 -19.50
N ASN A 77 -70.19 60.25 -18.46
CA ASN A 77 -69.31 60.65 -17.38
C ASN A 77 -69.05 59.38 -16.56
N ILE A 78 -67.98 58.66 -16.90
CA ILE A 78 -67.45 57.60 -16.05
C ILE A 78 -67.09 58.26 -14.71
N SER A 79 -67.78 57.85 -13.66
CA SER A 79 -67.63 58.44 -12.34
C SER A 79 -66.22 58.17 -11.82
N TRP A 80 -65.51 59.22 -11.39
CA TRP A 80 -64.14 59.17 -10.84
C TRP A 80 -64.00 58.14 -9.71
N ILE A 81 -65.10 57.80 -9.04
CA ILE A 81 -65.16 56.79 -7.98
C ILE A 81 -64.70 55.40 -8.45
N TRP A 82 -64.79 55.06 -9.75
CA TRP A 82 -64.29 53.79 -10.29
C TRP A 82 -62.78 53.76 -10.53
N LEU A 83 -62.10 54.91 -10.37
CA LEU A 83 -60.65 55.01 -10.50
C LEU A 83 -59.92 54.30 -9.35
N VAL A 84 -60.50 54.34 -8.13
CA VAL A 84 -59.88 53.75 -6.93
C VAL A 84 -59.79 52.22 -7.00
N PRO A 85 -60.86 51.47 -7.35
CA PRO A 85 -60.79 50.02 -7.55
C PRO A 85 -59.86 49.61 -8.70
N LEU A 86 -59.84 50.39 -9.79
CA LEU A 86 -58.96 50.14 -10.93
C LEU A 86 -57.49 50.28 -10.54
N ILE A 87 -57.13 51.34 -9.81
CA ILE A 87 -55.77 51.56 -9.30
C ILE A 87 -55.40 50.46 -8.32
N ALA A 88 -56.30 50.07 -7.40
CA ALA A 88 -56.06 48.96 -6.48
C ALA A 88 -55.85 47.63 -7.21
N ALA A 89 -56.61 47.35 -8.27
CA ALA A 89 -56.42 46.17 -9.11
C ALA A 89 -55.09 46.19 -9.87
N ILE A 90 -54.67 47.35 -10.38
CA ILE A 90 -53.36 47.52 -11.04
C ILE A 90 -52.22 47.33 -10.04
N ILE A 91 -52.34 47.86 -8.82
CA ILE A 91 -51.34 47.66 -7.77
C ILE A 91 -51.29 46.19 -7.35
N GLY A 92 -52.45 45.54 -7.16
CA GLY A 92 -52.51 44.12 -6.83
C GLY A 92 -51.92 43.24 -7.93
N LEU A 93 -52.26 43.52 -9.19
CA LEU A 93 -51.67 42.84 -10.36
C LEU A 93 -50.16 43.11 -10.44
N SER A 94 -49.73 44.33 -10.15
CA SER A 94 -48.31 44.69 -10.12
C SER A 94 -47.55 43.98 -9.02
N LEU A 95 -48.16 43.77 -7.84
CA LEU A 95 -47.54 43.01 -6.76
C LEU A 95 -47.47 41.52 -7.09
N LEU A 96 -48.51 40.95 -7.70
CA LEU A 96 -48.50 39.56 -8.19
C LEU A 96 -47.44 39.34 -9.27
N VAL A 97 -47.35 40.22 -10.25
CA VAL A 97 -46.33 40.14 -11.32
C VAL A 97 -44.94 40.32 -10.72
N ARG A 98 -44.78 41.24 -9.76
CA ARG A 98 -43.50 41.47 -9.11
C ARG A 98 -43.06 40.27 -8.26
N ASP A 99 -43.98 39.66 -7.52
CA ASP A 99 -43.71 38.46 -6.72
C ASP A 99 -43.35 37.28 -7.64
N TYR A 100 -44.09 37.08 -8.73
CA TYR A 100 -43.81 36.04 -9.71
C TYR A 100 -42.49 36.25 -10.46
N MET A 101 -42.13 37.49 -10.79
CA MET A 101 -40.84 37.82 -11.43
C MET A 101 -39.66 37.84 -10.45
N GLN A 102 -39.91 37.85 -9.14
CA GLN A 102 -38.87 37.83 -8.10
C GLN A 102 -38.59 36.42 -7.57
N GLN A 103 -39.41 35.43 -7.92
CA GLN A 103 -39.11 34.03 -7.65
C GLN A 103 -38.01 33.57 -8.60
N GLY A 104 -36.86 33.19 -8.04
CA GLY A 104 -35.76 32.64 -8.81
C GLY A 104 -36.13 31.28 -9.42
N PRO A 105 -35.29 30.76 -10.32
CA PRO A 105 -35.65 29.58 -11.09
C PRO A 105 -35.77 28.34 -10.18
N VAL A 106 -36.62 27.40 -10.59
CA VAL A 106 -36.89 26.16 -9.84
C VAL A 106 -36.37 24.99 -10.65
N ALA A 107 -35.71 24.05 -9.97
CA ALA A 107 -35.26 22.80 -10.58
C ALA A 107 -35.65 21.60 -9.74
N THR A 108 -35.85 20.48 -10.41
CA THR A 108 -36.21 19.21 -9.81
C THR A 108 -35.03 18.26 -9.90
N VAL A 109 -34.66 17.66 -8.78
CA VAL A 109 -33.55 16.70 -8.71
C VAL A 109 -34.03 15.40 -8.10
N THR A 110 -33.87 14.31 -8.85
CA THR A 110 -34.25 12.97 -8.39
C THR A 110 -33.08 12.29 -7.68
N PHE A 111 -33.26 11.93 -6.41
CA PHE A 111 -32.31 11.15 -5.60
C PHE A 111 -32.88 9.77 -5.28
N LYS A 112 -32.04 8.82 -4.83
CA LYS A 112 -32.54 7.51 -4.39
C LYS A 112 -33.16 7.59 -2.99
N THR A 113 -32.66 8.49 -2.16
CA THR A 113 -33.12 8.66 -0.77
C THR A 113 -33.22 10.14 -0.40
N ALA A 114 -34.12 10.47 0.53
CA ALA A 114 -34.25 11.81 1.13
C ALA A 114 -33.42 11.96 2.42
N GLU A 115 -32.47 11.06 2.69
CA GLU A 115 -31.81 10.96 4.00
C GLU A 115 -31.06 12.26 4.35
N GLY A 116 -31.50 12.93 5.42
CA GLY A 116 -30.91 14.17 5.91
C GLY A 116 -31.31 15.43 5.15
N LEU A 117 -32.22 15.33 4.16
CA LEU A 117 -32.78 16.48 3.46
C LEU A 117 -34.09 16.89 4.15
N GLU A 118 -34.17 18.15 4.56
CA GLU A 118 -35.35 18.81 5.11
C GLU A 118 -35.80 19.98 4.23
N VAL A 119 -37.11 20.09 4.01
CA VAL A 119 -37.77 21.21 3.32
C VAL A 119 -37.51 22.52 4.09
N ASP A 120 -37.27 23.60 3.34
CA ASP A 120 -36.96 24.96 3.80
C ASP A 120 -35.71 25.14 4.66
N LYS A 121 -34.96 24.07 4.91
CA LYS A 121 -33.72 24.10 5.71
C LYS A 121 -32.50 23.67 4.94
N THR A 122 -32.64 22.70 4.05
CA THR A 122 -31.51 22.17 3.28
C THR A 122 -31.07 23.19 2.25
N GLN A 123 -29.83 23.64 2.39
CA GLN A 123 -29.23 24.60 1.47
C GLN A 123 -28.64 23.89 0.26
N VAL A 124 -28.69 24.57 -0.88
CA VAL A 124 -27.98 24.17 -2.10
C VAL A 124 -26.79 25.10 -2.28
N ARG A 125 -25.61 24.53 -2.44
CA ARG A 125 -24.34 25.26 -2.44
C ARG A 125 -23.54 25.02 -3.71
N TYR A 126 -23.15 26.10 -4.38
CA TYR A 126 -22.19 26.11 -5.48
C TYR A 126 -20.88 26.72 -4.98
N LYS A 127 -19.76 25.99 -5.07
CA LYS A 127 -18.44 26.45 -4.56
C LYS A 127 -18.53 27.00 -3.12
N ASP A 128 -19.26 26.29 -2.25
CA ASP A 128 -19.58 26.64 -0.85
C ASP A 128 -20.42 27.91 -0.62
N VAL A 129 -20.94 28.54 -1.68
CA VAL A 129 -21.88 29.67 -1.61
C VAL A 129 -23.31 29.16 -1.71
N VAL A 130 -24.20 29.62 -0.82
CA VAL A 130 -25.62 29.27 -0.86
C VAL A 130 -26.27 29.91 -2.09
N VAL A 131 -26.83 29.08 -2.97
CA VAL A 131 -27.46 29.48 -4.24
C VAL A 131 -28.94 29.05 -4.33
N GLY A 132 -29.42 28.29 -3.34
CA GLY A 132 -30.80 27.83 -3.30
C GLY A 132 -31.14 27.08 -2.02
N VAL A 133 -32.39 26.66 -1.94
CA VAL A 133 -32.99 25.94 -0.80
C VAL A 133 -33.96 24.90 -1.32
N VAL A 134 -34.01 23.74 -0.67
CA VAL A 134 -35.01 22.70 -0.95
C VAL A 134 -36.39 23.21 -0.55
N SER A 135 -37.30 23.33 -1.51
CA SER A 135 -38.67 23.83 -1.30
C SER A 135 -39.69 22.72 -1.16
N ASP A 136 -39.45 21.53 -1.71
CA ASP A 136 -40.37 20.39 -1.59
C ASP A 136 -39.64 19.05 -1.76
N ILE A 137 -40.19 17.98 -1.17
CA ILE A 137 -39.68 16.61 -1.26
C ILE A 137 -40.87 15.66 -1.40
N ASP A 138 -40.98 15.01 -2.56
CA ASP A 138 -42.03 14.02 -2.85
C ASP A 138 -41.42 12.70 -3.32
N LEU A 139 -42.20 11.62 -3.27
CA LEU A 139 -41.81 10.32 -3.81
C LEU A 139 -42.20 10.25 -5.29
N THR A 140 -41.36 9.65 -6.12
CA THR A 140 -41.71 9.42 -7.53
C THR A 140 -42.92 8.49 -7.65
N GLU A 141 -43.67 8.57 -8.76
CA GLU A 141 -44.87 7.73 -8.97
C GLU A 141 -44.59 6.21 -8.85
N ASP A 142 -43.38 5.77 -9.19
CA ASP A 142 -42.94 4.39 -9.08
C ASP A 142 -42.47 3.99 -7.67
N HIS A 143 -42.47 4.93 -6.72
CA HIS A 143 -42.09 4.79 -5.32
C HIS A 143 -40.63 4.33 -5.07
N ASN A 144 -39.76 4.36 -6.09
CA ASN A 144 -38.38 3.89 -5.98
C ASN A 144 -37.36 5.01 -5.73
N SER A 145 -37.76 6.27 -5.95
CA SER A 145 -36.88 7.43 -5.86
C SER A 145 -37.60 8.60 -5.20
N VAL A 146 -36.83 9.62 -4.82
CA VAL A 146 -37.32 10.85 -4.20
C VAL A 146 -37.08 12.00 -5.17
N GLN A 147 -38.14 12.75 -5.46
CA GLN A 147 -38.11 13.96 -6.25
C GLN A 147 -37.98 15.17 -5.33
N VAL A 148 -36.85 15.88 -5.41
CA VAL A 148 -36.55 17.04 -4.58
C VAL A 148 -36.68 18.30 -5.44
N THR A 149 -37.58 19.20 -5.05
CA THR A 149 -37.75 20.50 -5.71
C THR A 149 -36.89 21.53 -5.02
N ILE A 150 -36.09 22.27 -5.78
CA ILE A 150 -35.14 23.26 -5.30
C ILE A 150 -35.51 24.63 -5.87
N SER A 151 -35.69 25.60 -4.98
CA SER A 151 -35.83 27.01 -5.34
C SER A 151 -34.46 27.69 -5.28
N PHE A 152 -34.05 28.29 -6.39
CA PHE A 152 -32.78 29.00 -6.49
C PHE A 152 -32.94 30.51 -6.32
N THR A 153 -31.85 31.18 -5.96
CA THR A 153 -31.77 32.65 -5.98
C THR A 153 -31.63 33.16 -7.42
N ASP A 154 -32.07 34.39 -7.68
CA ASP A 154 -31.88 35.04 -8.98
C ASP A 154 -30.39 35.10 -9.40
N GLY A 155 -30.12 34.98 -10.70
CA GLY A 155 -28.76 35.05 -11.26
C GLY A 155 -27.95 33.74 -11.27
N VAL A 156 -28.58 32.59 -10.97
CA VAL A 156 -27.91 31.27 -11.00
C VAL A 156 -28.39 30.33 -12.11
N ASP A 157 -29.05 30.88 -13.14
CA ASP A 157 -29.52 30.14 -14.32
C ASP A 157 -28.39 29.39 -15.07
N PHE A 158 -27.14 29.81 -14.87
CA PHE A 158 -25.98 29.11 -15.41
C PHE A 158 -25.79 27.71 -14.82
N LEU A 159 -26.35 27.43 -13.63
CA LEU A 159 -26.35 26.11 -12.99
C LEU A 159 -27.46 25.19 -13.51
N LEU A 160 -28.47 25.73 -14.19
CA LEU A 160 -29.63 24.99 -14.69
C LEU A 160 -29.46 24.62 -16.16
N ARG A 161 -28.38 23.89 -16.44
CA ARG A 161 -27.97 23.49 -17.79
C ARG A 161 -27.55 22.05 -17.83
N GLU A 162 -27.58 21.48 -19.03
CA GLU A 162 -27.04 20.14 -19.25
C GLU A 162 -25.58 20.04 -18.78
N GLY A 163 -25.27 19.01 -18.00
CA GLY A 163 -23.94 18.81 -17.40
C GLY A 163 -23.79 19.33 -15.97
N ALA A 164 -24.79 20.03 -15.42
CA ALA A 164 -24.84 20.29 -13.98
C ALA A 164 -25.05 18.99 -13.19
N ARG A 165 -24.29 18.85 -12.11
CA ARG A 165 -24.28 17.67 -11.24
C ARG A 165 -24.64 18.11 -9.84
N PHE A 166 -25.67 17.47 -9.29
CA PHE A 166 -26.14 17.70 -7.92
C PHE A 166 -25.78 16.48 -7.07
N TRP A 167 -25.35 16.68 -5.83
CA TRP A 167 -25.09 15.57 -4.91
C TRP A 167 -25.38 15.94 -3.46
N VAL A 168 -25.72 14.95 -2.65
CA VAL A 168 -25.92 15.15 -1.21
C VAL A 168 -24.59 15.09 -0.48
N VAL A 169 -24.26 16.12 0.29
CA VAL A 169 -23.12 16.15 1.19
C VAL A 169 -23.61 15.88 2.61
N LYS A 170 -23.15 14.75 3.17
CA LYS A 170 -23.44 14.31 4.53
C LYS A 170 -22.16 14.14 5.35
N PRO A 171 -22.21 14.27 6.69
CA PRO A 171 -21.03 14.05 7.53
C PRO A 171 -20.56 12.60 7.36
N ARG A 172 -19.26 12.43 7.12
CA ARG A 172 -18.65 11.09 7.03
C ARG A 172 -17.52 10.98 8.03
N LEU A 173 -17.59 9.92 8.85
CA LEU A 173 -16.52 9.51 9.74
C LEU A 173 -15.60 8.56 8.97
N GLY A 174 -14.42 9.03 8.59
CA GLY A 174 -13.38 8.22 7.97
C GLY A 174 -12.21 7.96 8.92
N VAL A 175 -11.40 6.95 8.62
CA VAL A 175 -10.21 6.60 9.41
C VAL A 175 -9.08 7.64 9.23
N SER A 176 -9.08 8.35 8.09
CA SER A 176 -8.08 9.37 7.70
C SER A 176 -8.44 10.79 8.14
N GLY A 177 -9.65 11.03 8.66
CA GLY A 177 -10.12 12.34 9.08
C GLY A 177 -11.63 12.45 9.14
N VAL A 178 -12.12 13.54 9.74
CA VAL A 178 -13.55 13.87 9.82
C VAL A 178 -13.87 14.89 8.74
N SER A 179 -14.55 14.45 7.67
CA SER A 179 -15.02 15.34 6.61
C SER A 179 -16.47 15.75 6.89
N GLY A 180 -16.77 17.04 6.71
CA GLY A 180 -18.12 17.57 6.88
C GLY A 180 -18.48 18.02 8.29
N LEU A 181 -17.52 18.45 9.13
CA LEU A 181 -17.84 19.01 10.46
C LEU A 181 -18.82 20.20 10.42
N GLY A 182 -18.87 20.97 9.31
CA GLY A 182 -19.90 22.00 9.12
C GLY A 182 -21.33 21.45 9.09
N THR A 183 -21.51 20.19 8.67
CA THR A 183 -22.82 19.52 8.64
C THR A 183 -23.28 19.01 10.01
N LEU A 184 -22.39 18.92 11.00
CA LEU A 184 -22.77 18.59 12.38
C LEU A 184 -23.62 19.69 13.01
N VAL A 185 -23.44 20.94 12.58
CA VAL A 185 -24.18 22.11 13.08
C VAL A 185 -25.29 22.52 12.11
N SER A 186 -25.05 22.44 10.80
CA SER A 186 -25.99 22.94 9.78
C SER A 186 -26.86 21.88 9.09
N GLY A 187 -26.67 20.58 9.38
CA GLY A 187 -27.35 19.49 8.67
C GLY A 187 -26.71 19.15 7.32
N ALA A 188 -27.27 18.17 6.61
CA ALA A 188 -26.84 17.84 5.26
C ALA A 188 -27.18 18.98 4.28
N TYR A 189 -26.42 19.10 3.19
CA TYR A 189 -26.68 20.10 2.15
C TYR A 189 -26.48 19.48 0.77
N ILE A 190 -27.03 20.12 -0.26
CA ILE A 190 -26.87 19.69 -1.66
C ILE A 190 -25.73 20.50 -2.28
N GLY A 191 -24.69 19.83 -2.76
CA GLY A 191 -23.67 20.44 -3.59
C GLY A 191 -24.12 20.49 -5.05
N VAL A 192 -23.80 21.57 -5.75
CA VAL A 192 -23.96 21.69 -7.19
C VAL A 192 -22.63 22.06 -7.83
N ASP A 193 -22.36 21.48 -9.00
CA ASP A 193 -21.19 21.76 -9.81
C ASP A 193 -21.54 21.65 -11.29
N ILE A 194 -20.90 22.47 -12.13
CA ILE A 194 -21.06 22.44 -13.57
C ILE A 194 -19.68 22.58 -14.22
N ASP A 195 -19.45 21.82 -15.29
CA ASP A 195 -18.19 21.87 -16.03
C ASP A 195 -18.04 23.20 -16.77
N ASP A 196 -17.19 24.09 -16.23
CA ASP A 196 -16.88 25.40 -16.78
C ASP A 196 -16.43 25.35 -18.26
N THR A 197 -15.89 24.22 -18.73
CA THR A 197 -15.39 24.07 -20.11
C THR A 197 -16.49 23.85 -21.16
N LYS A 198 -17.71 23.46 -20.75
CA LYS A 198 -18.84 23.16 -21.65
C LYS A 198 -19.98 24.17 -21.55
N GLN A 199 -19.85 25.19 -20.71
CA GLN A 199 -20.91 26.15 -20.38
C GLN A 199 -21.55 26.87 -21.58
N THR A 200 -20.79 27.15 -22.64
CA THR A 200 -21.26 28.00 -23.75
C THR A 200 -22.16 27.29 -24.76
N LYS A 201 -22.38 25.97 -24.65
CA LYS A 201 -23.22 25.19 -25.58
C LYS A 201 -24.28 24.31 -24.94
N ALA A 202 -24.33 24.21 -23.61
CA ALA A 202 -25.29 23.36 -22.92
C ALA A 202 -26.70 23.97 -22.92
N GLU A 203 -27.70 23.17 -23.30
CA GLU A 203 -29.11 23.57 -23.29
C GLU A 203 -29.62 23.76 -21.86
N PRO A 204 -30.54 24.72 -21.63
CA PRO A 204 -31.21 24.88 -20.33
C PRO A 204 -31.94 23.61 -19.93
N ARG A 205 -31.82 23.22 -18.67
CA ARG A 205 -32.46 22.02 -18.13
C ARG A 205 -32.86 22.24 -16.68
N ASN A 206 -34.07 21.81 -16.33
CA ASN A 206 -34.61 21.94 -14.98
C ASN A 206 -34.78 20.60 -14.25
N ASP A 207 -34.64 19.46 -14.95
CA ASP A 207 -34.74 18.12 -14.35
C ASP A 207 -33.39 17.41 -14.33
N PHE A 208 -32.94 17.00 -13.14
CA PHE A 208 -31.62 16.41 -12.92
C PHE A 208 -31.69 15.10 -12.15
N VAL A 209 -30.68 14.26 -12.35
CA VAL A 209 -30.45 13.07 -11.52
C VAL A 209 -29.36 13.39 -10.52
N GLY A 210 -29.69 13.28 -9.24
CA GLY A 210 -28.80 13.52 -8.13
C GLY A 210 -27.86 12.35 -7.86
N LEU A 211 -26.61 12.67 -7.49
CA LEU A 211 -25.59 11.70 -7.10
C LEU A 211 -25.57 11.53 -5.57
N GLU A 212 -25.51 10.29 -5.11
CA GLU A 212 -25.42 9.97 -3.67
C GLU A 212 -24.01 10.15 -3.10
N LYS A 213 -23.00 10.21 -3.98
CA LYS A 213 -21.60 10.45 -3.62
C LYS A 213 -21.14 11.71 -4.34
N PRO A 214 -20.31 12.54 -3.68
CA PRO A 214 -19.70 13.68 -4.36
C PRO A 214 -18.96 13.20 -5.60
N PRO A 215 -19.00 13.98 -6.70
CA PRO A 215 -18.23 13.68 -7.88
C PRO A 215 -16.74 13.66 -7.53
N GLU A 216 -16.00 12.79 -8.20
CA GLU A 216 -14.56 12.55 -7.95
C GLU A 216 -13.72 13.83 -8.09
N LEU A 217 -14.18 14.79 -8.90
CA LEU A 217 -13.60 16.10 -9.05
C LEU A 217 -14.70 17.16 -9.26
N ILE A 218 -14.63 18.22 -8.46
CA ILE A 218 -15.40 19.44 -8.64
C ILE A 218 -14.75 20.23 -9.80
N SER A 219 -15.57 20.67 -10.75
CA SER A 219 -15.10 21.35 -11.95
C SER A 219 -14.34 22.64 -11.60
N GLY A 220 -13.29 22.93 -12.38
CA GLY A 220 -12.50 24.14 -12.21
C GLY A 220 -11.36 24.05 -11.18
N ARG A 221 -11.17 22.92 -10.49
CA ARG A 221 -9.95 22.69 -9.68
C ARG A 221 -8.75 22.44 -10.63
N PRO A 222 -7.74 23.33 -10.69
CA PRO A 222 -6.62 23.16 -11.60
C PRO A 222 -5.69 22.04 -11.12
N GLY A 223 -5.26 21.16 -12.03
CA GLY A 223 -4.40 20.03 -11.72
C GLY A 223 -4.46 18.95 -12.80
N LYS A 224 -3.87 17.78 -12.52
CA LYS A 224 -3.86 16.62 -13.42
C LYS A 224 -4.26 15.34 -12.68
N ARG A 225 -4.79 14.39 -13.44
CA ARG A 225 -5.13 13.04 -12.98
C ARG A 225 -4.07 12.06 -13.43
N PHE A 226 -3.80 11.06 -12.60
CA PHE A 226 -2.91 9.96 -12.93
C PHE A 226 -3.50 8.64 -12.44
N THR A 227 -3.14 7.55 -13.11
CA THR A 227 -3.64 6.21 -12.80
C THR A 227 -2.55 5.37 -12.14
N ILE A 228 -2.80 5.07 -10.86
CA ILE A 228 -2.22 4.14 -9.90
C ILE A 228 -2.40 2.64 -10.13
N THR A 229 -1.59 1.88 -10.86
CA THR A 229 -1.76 0.40 -10.87
C THR A 229 -1.09 -0.24 -9.66
N ALA A 230 -1.83 -1.09 -8.94
CA ALA A 230 -1.33 -1.83 -7.79
C ALA A 230 -1.89 -3.26 -7.76
N PRO A 231 -1.17 -4.24 -7.19
CA PRO A 231 -1.70 -5.61 -7.03
C PRO A 231 -2.88 -5.68 -6.06
N SER A 232 -2.97 -4.73 -5.12
CA SER A 232 -4.03 -4.64 -4.12
C SER A 232 -4.16 -3.21 -3.61
N LEU A 233 -5.34 -2.86 -3.08
CA LEU A 233 -5.63 -1.51 -2.56
C LEU A 233 -4.88 -1.20 -1.25
N ASN A 234 -4.61 -2.22 -0.43
CA ASN A 234 -3.95 -2.11 0.87
C ASN A 234 -4.61 -1.03 1.76
N SER A 235 -3.82 -0.14 2.36
CA SER A 235 -4.24 0.94 3.25
C SER A 235 -4.72 2.20 2.51
N LEU A 236 -4.92 2.14 1.19
CA LEU A 236 -5.40 3.27 0.41
C LEU A 236 -6.93 3.32 0.42
N ASP A 237 -7.48 4.49 0.69
CA ASP A 237 -8.91 4.80 0.58
C ASP A 237 -9.13 6.12 -0.19
N LEU A 238 -10.38 6.41 -0.54
CA LEU A 238 -10.79 7.70 -1.10
C LEU A 238 -10.34 8.84 -0.17
N GLY A 239 -9.69 9.85 -0.73
CA GLY A 239 -9.13 10.97 0.01
C GLY A 239 -7.75 10.70 0.63
N SER A 240 -7.17 9.51 0.45
CA SER A 240 -5.79 9.26 0.92
C SER A 240 -4.82 10.28 0.31
N PRO A 241 -3.90 10.85 1.11
CA PRO A 241 -3.03 11.91 0.64
C PRO A 241 -2.01 11.40 -0.38
N VAL A 242 -1.77 12.21 -1.41
CA VAL A 242 -0.65 12.05 -2.33
C VAL A 242 0.44 13.03 -1.93
N LEU A 243 1.64 12.50 -1.66
CA LEU A 243 2.76 13.22 -1.08
C LEU A 243 3.88 13.43 -2.10
N TYR A 244 4.44 14.63 -2.14
CA TYR A 244 5.70 14.92 -2.82
C TYR A 244 6.67 15.53 -1.80
N ARG A 245 7.84 14.92 -1.60
CA ARG A 245 8.82 15.35 -0.58
C ARG A 245 8.19 15.54 0.82
N ARG A 246 7.23 14.68 1.18
CA ARG A 246 6.42 14.72 2.43
C ARG A 246 5.39 15.85 2.53
N LEU A 247 5.18 16.63 1.47
CA LEU A 247 4.10 17.61 1.38
C LEU A 247 2.89 16.98 0.69
N GLN A 248 1.68 17.16 1.24
CA GLN A 248 0.45 16.76 0.56
C GLN A 248 0.19 17.70 -0.62
N VAL A 249 0.17 17.11 -1.81
CA VAL A 249 0.01 17.83 -3.09
C VAL A 249 -1.20 17.33 -3.90
N GLY A 250 -1.91 16.33 -3.37
CA GLY A 250 -3.05 15.72 -4.03
C GLY A 250 -3.71 14.67 -3.15
N GLN A 251 -4.62 13.91 -3.76
CA GLN A 251 -5.38 12.85 -3.09
C GLN A 251 -5.84 11.76 -4.05
N VAL A 252 -6.14 10.59 -3.49
CA VAL A 252 -6.86 9.51 -4.19
C VAL A 252 -8.31 9.95 -4.40
N ILE A 253 -8.77 9.94 -5.66
CA ILE A 253 -10.13 10.36 -6.04
C ILE A 253 -11.03 9.20 -6.43
N ASN A 254 -10.45 8.07 -6.85
CA ASN A 254 -11.20 6.87 -7.21
C ASN A 254 -10.31 5.62 -7.09
N TYR A 255 -10.94 4.45 -7.00
CA TYR A 255 -10.26 3.17 -7.24
C TYR A 255 -11.25 2.15 -7.82
N THR A 256 -10.78 1.34 -8.75
CA THR A 256 -11.55 0.25 -9.35
C THR A 256 -10.71 -1.02 -9.42
N LEU A 257 -11.37 -2.18 -9.46
CA LEU A 257 -10.69 -3.42 -9.84
C LEU A 257 -10.26 -3.32 -11.31
N SER A 258 -9.06 -3.80 -11.63
CA SER A 258 -8.59 -3.87 -13.02
C SER A 258 -9.48 -4.80 -13.84
N LYS A 259 -9.55 -4.60 -15.16
CA LYS A 259 -10.43 -5.38 -16.05
C LYS A 259 -10.14 -6.89 -16.00
N GLU A 260 -8.90 -7.26 -15.70
CA GLU A 260 -8.41 -8.64 -15.60
C GLU A 260 -8.63 -9.24 -14.20
N GLY A 261 -9.06 -8.45 -13.21
CA GLY A 261 -9.29 -8.89 -11.83
C GLY A 261 -8.01 -9.23 -11.05
N LYS A 262 -6.83 -8.91 -11.59
CA LYS A 262 -5.52 -9.25 -10.99
C LYS A 262 -4.90 -8.11 -10.16
N GLY A 263 -5.53 -6.94 -10.15
CA GLY A 263 -5.07 -5.77 -9.42
C GLY A 263 -6.14 -4.69 -9.33
N VAL A 264 -5.74 -3.52 -8.86
CA VAL A 264 -6.58 -2.33 -8.73
C VAL A 264 -5.96 -1.16 -9.49
N GLU A 265 -6.82 -0.33 -10.07
CA GLU A 265 -6.48 0.95 -10.67
C GLU A 265 -6.95 2.05 -9.73
N VAL A 266 -6.02 2.78 -9.15
CA VAL A 266 -6.24 3.87 -8.20
C VAL A 266 -6.08 5.20 -8.93
N GLN A 267 -7.16 5.96 -9.10
CA GLN A 267 -7.06 7.26 -9.72
C GLN A 267 -6.69 8.32 -8.69
N ILE A 268 -5.64 9.08 -8.97
CA ILE A 268 -5.19 10.19 -8.13
C ILE A 268 -5.36 11.52 -8.86
N PHE A 269 -5.60 12.57 -8.08
CA PHE A 269 -5.57 13.95 -8.55
C PHE A 269 -4.47 14.73 -7.83
N ILE A 270 -3.64 15.44 -8.58
CA ILE A 270 -2.58 16.29 -8.05
C ILE A 270 -2.90 17.73 -8.44
N ASP A 271 -2.96 18.61 -7.43
CA ASP A 271 -3.32 20.00 -7.59
C ASP A 271 -2.22 20.79 -8.32
N ALA A 272 -2.59 21.76 -9.15
CA ALA A 272 -1.64 22.73 -9.68
C ALA A 272 -1.16 23.67 -8.54
N PRO A 273 0.12 24.07 -8.51
CA PRO A 273 1.14 23.88 -9.55
C PRO A 273 1.95 22.57 -9.43
N TYR A 274 1.62 21.67 -8.51
CA TYR A 274 2.43 20.50 -8.20
C TYR A 274 2.36 19.39 -9.25
N ASP A 275 1.30 19.39 -10.05
CA ASP A 275 1.10 18.51 -11.20
C ASP A 275 2.29 18.48 -12.17
N ARG A 276 3.07 19.58 -12.24
CA ARG A 276 4.30 19.67 -13.05
C ARG A 276 5.45 18.77 -12.57
N PHE A 277 5.45 18.37 -11.30
CA PHE A 277 6.51 17.54 -10.73
C PHE A 277 6.33 16.05 -11.07
N VAL A 278 5.14 15.69 -11.56
CA VAL A 278 4.91 14.37 -12.15
C VAL A 278 5.42 14.38 -13.57
N THR A 279 6.43 13.58 -13.78
CA THR A 279 7.14 13.39 -15.03
C THR A 279 7.03 11.97 -15.52
N GLU A 280 7.39 11.71 -16.76
CA GLU A 280 7.39 10.34 -17.33
C GLU A 280 8.30 9.38 -16.53
N ASN A 281 9.32 9.89 -15.84
CA ASN A 281 10.24 9.12 -15.00
C ASN A 281 9.84 9.10 -13.51
N SER A 282 8.65 9.60 -13.17
CA SER A 282 8.18 9.61 -11.79
C SER A 282 7.87 8.20 -11.30
N ARG A 283 8.30 7.92 -10.09
CA ARG A 283 8.09 6.64 -9.40
C ARG A 283 7.18 6.89 -8.21
N PHE A 284 6.13 6.09 -8.10
CA PHE A 284 5.17 6.14 -7.01
C PHE A 284 5.42 4.98 -6.06
N TRP A 285 5.28 5.22 -4.75
CA TRP A 285 5.39 4.19 -3.73
C TRP A 285 4.35 4.35 -2.64
N ASN A 286 4.08 3.24 -1.96
CA ASN A 286 3.24 3.24 -0.77
C ASN A 286 3.95 4.01 0.36
N ALA A 287 3.32 5.09 0.82
CA ALA A 287 3.77 5.92 1.93
C ALA A 287 2.99 5.61 3.21
N SER A 288 2.51 4.37 3.32
CA SER A 288 1.80 3.86 4.48
C SER A 288 2.65 2.83 5.22
N GLY A 289 2.65 2.91 6.55
CA GLY A 289 3.17 1.86 7.42
C GLY A 289 4.52 2.17 8.08
N VAL A 290 4.92 1.24 8.94
CA VAL A 290 6.22 1.23 9.60
C VAL A 290 7.13 0.31 8.79
N ASP A 291 8.14 0.86 8.14
CA ASP A 291 9.15 0.06 7.45
C ASP A 291 10.23 -0.35 8.46
N LEU A 292 10.11 -1.59 8.92
CA LEU A 292 11.07 -2.25 9.81
C LEU A 292 11.88 -3.24 8.96
N SER A 293 13.14 -2.92 8.69
CA SER A 293 14.06 -3.85 8.01
C SER A 293 15.20 -4.23 8.95
N LEU A 294 15.54 -5.52 8.96
CA LEU A 294 16.71 -6.05 9.64
C LEU A 294 17.70 -6.46 8.56
N ASN A 295 18.83 -5.76 8.45
CA ASN A 295 19.87 -6.07 7.47
C ASN A 295 21.18 -6.46 8.17
N ALA A 296 22.22 -6.82 7.39
CA ALA A 296 23.52 -7.20 7.94
C ALA A 296 24.17 -6.08 8.77
N GLY A 297 23.76 -4.82 8.59
CA GLY A 297 24.18 -3.66 9.39
C GLY A 297 23.36 -3.42 10.66
N GLY A 298 22.31 -4.21 10.93
CA GLY A 298 21.47 -4.11 12.12
C GLY A 298 20.01 -3.76 11.83
N LEU A 299 19.32 -3.24 12.84
CA LEU A 299 17.92 -2.84 12.75
C LEU A 299 17.78 -1.45 12.16
N ASN A 300 17.08 -1.33 11.03
CA ASN A 300 16.71 -0.07 10.42
C ASN A 300 15.19 0.15 10.57
N LEU A 301 14.82 1.16 11.34
CA LEU A 301 13.43 1.55 11.58
C LEU A 301 13.20 2.92 10.94
N LYS A 302 12.46 2.94 9.81
CA LYS A 302 12.01 4.18 9.18
C LYS A 302 10.57 4.46 9.62
N THR A 303 10.40 5.39 10.56
CA THR A 303 9.06 5.84 10.98
C THR A 303 8.58 6.96 10.06
N GLN A 304 7.52 6.71 9.31
CA GLN A 304 6.84 7.74 8.51
C GLN A 304 5.99 8.66 9.41
N SER A 305 5.42 9.72 8.83
CA SER A 305 4.52 10.65 9.55
C SER A 305 3.40 9.89 10.26
N LEU A 306 3.12 10.22 11.52
CA LEU A 306 2.07 9.58 12.34
C LEU A 306 0.69 9.62 11.65
N VAL A 307 0.42 10.64 10.83
CA VAL A 307 -0.80 10.75 10.03
C VAL A 307 -0.83 9.72 8.88
N SER A 308 0.30 9.48 8.21
CA SER A 308 0.43 8.50 7.12
C SER A 308 0.45 7.05 7.61
N VAL A 309 0.88 6.82 8.85
CA VAL A 309 0.84 5.50 9.50
C VAL A 309 -0.60 5.04 9.79
N LEU A 310 -1.54 5.98 10.00
CA LEU A 310 -2.94 5.69 10.32
C LEU A 310 -3.89 5.75 9.12
N ALA A 311 -3.70 6.73 8.22
CA ALA A 311 -4.59 6.99 7.09
C ALA A 311 -4.17 6.28 5.79
N GLY A 312 -2.91 5.83 5.74
CA GLY A 312 -2.26 5.45 4.48
C GLY A 312 -2.02 6.62 3.54
N GLY A 313 -1.25 6.39 2.46
CA GLY A 313 -0.94 7.42 1.47
C GLY A 313 -0.05 6.92 0.34
N ILE A 314 0.02 7.71 -0.73
CA ILE A 314 0.92 7.48 -1.88
C ILE A 314 1.96 8.59 -1.88
N ALA A 315 3.23 8.27 -2.06
CA ALA A 315 4.26 9.27 -2.31
C ALA A 315 4.86 9.07 -3.70
N PHE A 316 5.42 10.14 -4.25
CA PHE A 316 6.17 10.06 -5.51
C PHE A 316 7.43 10.91 -5.50
N GLY A 317 8.32 10.54 -6.41
CA GLY A 317 9.62 11.17 -6.61
C GLY A 317 10.21 10.76 -7.94
N GLN A 318 11.46 11.16 -8.17
CA GLN A 318 12.20 10.89 -9.40
C GLN A 318 13.51 10.21 -9.00
N LEU A 319 14.05 9.33 -9.85
CA LEU A 319 15.41 8.83 -9.65
C LEU A 319 16.36 10.04 -9.61
N PRO A 320 17.35 10.06 -8.70
CA PRO A 320 18.41 11.06 -8.75
C PRO A 320 19.00 11.07 -10.15
N ALA A 321 18.97 12.22 -10.83
CA ALA A 321 19.54 12.34 -12.16
C ALA A 321 21.01 11.92 -12.09
N GLU A 322 21.37 10.87 -12.81
CA GLU A 322 22.77 10.67 -13.18
C GLU A 322 23.18 11.90 -13.99
N GLU A 323 24.42 12.39 -13.79
CA GLU A 323 24.94 13.62 -14.42
C GLU A 323 24.84 13.64 -15.95
N GLU A 324 24.45 12.51 -16.57
CA GLU A 324 24.29 12.30 -18.00
C GLU A 324 22.86 12.55 -18.53
N ALA A 325 21.83 12.69 -17.68
CA ALA A 325 20.48 13.03 -18.12
C ALA A 325 20.34 14.54 -18.44
N LYS A 326 21.00 14.96 -19.52
CA LYS A 326 20.95 16.33 -20.07
C LYS A 326 19.62 16.68 -20.76
N GLU A 327 18.67 15.75 -20.84
CA GLU A 327 17.36 16.01 -21.42
C GLU A 327 16.37 16.53 -20.37
N ALA A 328 15.70 17.62 -20.70
CA ALA A 328 14.66 18.21 -19.86
C ALA A 328 13.56 17.17 -19.62
N VAL A 329 13.42 16.72 -18.37
CA VAL A 329 12.44 15.73 -17.97
C VAL A 329 11.03 16.25 -18.29
N LYS A 330 10.34 15.60 -19.22
CA LYS A 330 9.01 16.02 -19.69
C LYS A 330 7.95 15.74 -18.60
N PRO A 331 7.07 16.72 -18.30
CA PRO A 331 5.91 16.48 -17.44
C PRO A 331 5.00 15.42 -18.08
N ALA A 332 4.46 14.53 -17.25
CA ALA A 332 3.53 13.51 -17.73
C ALA A 332 2.22 14.13 -18.23
N ALA A 333 1.60 13.47 -19.21
CA ALA A 333 0.28 13.82 -19.72
C ALA A 333 -0.82 13.57 -18.67
N ASP A 334 -1.95 14.27 -18.79
CA ASP A 334 -3.14 13.96 -17.97
C ASP A 334 -3.63 12.54 -18.27
N GLY A 335 -3.93 11.77 -17.22
CA GLY A 335 -4.33 10.38 -17.30
C GLY A 335 -3.20 9.38 -17.47
N ALA A 336 -1.92 9.78 -17.39
CA ALA A 336 -0.80 8.86 -17.48
C ALA A 336 -0.83 7.79 -16.38
N THR A 337 -0.41 6.59 -16.73
CA THR A 337 -0.44 5.41 -15.84
C THR A 337 0.94 5.14 -15.25
N PHE A 338 0.98 4.88 -13.95
CA PHE A 338 2.16 4.52 -13.19
C PHE A 338 1.90 3.27 -12.35
N VAL A 339 2.97 2.64 -11.87
CA VAL A 339 2.90 1.48 -10.97
C VAL A 339 3.20 1.92 -9.54
N LEU A 340 2.40 1.43 -8.59
CA LEU A 340 2.62 1.64 -7.16
C LEU A 340 3.66 0.64 -6.64
N ASN A 341 4.81 1.16 -6.23
CA ASN A 341 5.86 0.35 -5.63
C ASN A 341 5.60 0.13 -4.12
N PRO A 342 6.07 -0.99 -3.53
CA PRO A 342 5.86 -1.25 -2.11
C PRO A 342 6.53 -0.26 -1.17
N SER A 343 7.68 0.32 -1.55
CA SER A 343 8.46 1.23 -0.73
C SER A 343 9.28 2.21 -1.57
N GLU A 344 9.73 3.31 -0.96
CA GLU A 344 10.62 4.30 -1.58
C GLU A 344 11.91 3.67 -2.09
N GLU A 345 12.49 2.76 -1.30
CA GLU A 345 13.74 2.07 -1.62
C GLU A 345 13.60 1.23 -2.89
N LYS A 346 12.49 0.51 -3.06
CA LYS A 346 12.20 -0.23 -4.29
C LYS A 346 11.87 0.68 -5.47
N ALA A 347 11.20 1.80 -5.21
CA ALA A 347 10.79 2.73 -6.26
C ALA A 347 11.97 3.50 -6.87
N LEU A 348 12.98 3.84 -6.05
CA LEU A 348 14.17 4.60 -6.44
C LEU A 348 15.39 3.71 -6.72
N ALA A 349 15.28 2.40 -6.55
CA ALA A 349 16.33 1.46 -6.92
C ALA A 349 16.70 1.61 -8.41
N LYS A 350 18.00 1.59 -8.71
CA LYS A 350 18.46 1.55 -10.10
C LYS A 350 17.93 0.27 -10.75
N PRO A 351 17.51 0.31 -12.03
CA PRO A 351 17.11 -0.90 -12.73
C PRO A 351 18.23 -1.92 -12.70
N ASP A 352 17.94 -3.10 -12.17
CA ASP A 352 18.93 -4.17 -12.03
C ASP A 352 19.43 -4.70 -13.39
N GLY A 353 18.75 -4.35 -14.49
CA GLY A 353 19.10 -4.82 -15.83
C GLY A 353 18.57 -6.24 -16.08
N LEU A 354 19.15 -6.93 -17.05
CA LEU A 354 18.74 -8.29 -17.36
C LEU A 354 19.16 -9.27 -16.26
N ALA A 355 18.26 -10.20 -15.95
CA ALA A 355 18.47 -11.23 -14.95
C ALA A 355 19.09 -12.46 -15.61
N PHE A 356 20.32 -12.78 -15.23
CA PHE A 356 21.06 -13.95 -15.68
C PHE A 356 20.87 -15.10 -14.69
N PRO A 357 20.12 -16.16 -15.06
CA PRO A 357 19.78 -17.25 -14.16
C PRO A 357 20.98 -18.18 -13.94
N ILE A 358 21.28 -18.44 -12.66
CA ILE A 358 22.32 -19.37 -12.24
C ILE A 358 21.73 -20.46 -11.35
N ARG A 359 22.33 -21.63 -11.39
CA ARG A 359 21.98 -22.79 -10.57
C ARG A 359 23.19 -23.26 -9.77
N MET A 360 23.00 -23.46 -8.48
CA MET A 360 24.04 -23.93 -7.57
C MET A 360 23.56 -25.20 -6.86
N LYS A 361 24.44 -26.20 -6.77
CA LYS A 361 24.12 -27.50 -6.17
C LYS A 361 24.89 -27.69 -4.88
N PHE A 362 24.21 -27.75 -3.75
CA PHE A 362 24.83 -27.92 -2.44
C PHE A 362 24.57 -29.31 -1.89
N ASP A 363 25.65 -29.99 -1.49
CA ASP A 363 25.60 -31.33 -0.86
C ASP A 363 25.42 -31.26 0.68
N LYS A 364 25.33 -30.04 1.22
CA LYS A 364 25.26 -29.75 2.66
C LYS A 364 24.00 -28.97 3.00
N SER A 365 23.76 -28.78 4.28
CA SER A 365 22.60 -28.02 4.75
C SER A 365 22.69 -26.57 4.28
N VAL A 366 21.62 -26.08 3.67
CA VAL A 366 21.45 -24.66 3.32
C VAL A 366 20.64 -23.90 4.37
N ARG A 367 20.51 -24.45 5.58
CA ARG A 367 19.68 -23.88 6.66
C ARG A 367 20.17 -22.46 6.97
N GLY A 368 19.25 -21.49 6.84
CA GLY A 368 19.56 -20.07 6.98
C GLY A 368 19.55 -19.32 5.65
N LEU A 369 19.57 -20.03 4.52
CA LEU A 369 19.32 -19.46 3.20
C LEU A 369 17.80 -19.36 2.95
N GLN A 370 17.38 -18.25 2.35
CA GLN A 370 15.98 -17.94 2.03
C GLN A 370 15.85 -17.37 0.61
N THR A 371 14.66 -17.45 0.01
CA THR A 371 14.35 -16.68 -1.20
C THR A 371 14.57 -15.18 -0.94
N GLY A 372 15.28 -14.51 -1.83
CA GLY A 372 15.75 -13.14 -1.67
C GLY A 372 17.11 -12.99 -0.96
N SER A 373 17.74 -14.09 -0.54
CA SER A 373 19.10 -14.02 0.03
C SER A 373 20.08 -13.47 -1.01
N ALA A 374 21.00 -12.62 -0.55
CA ALA A 374 21.98 -11.97 -1.39
C ALA A 374 22.91 -12.98 -2.09
N ILE A 375 23.22 -12.67 -3.35
CA ILE A 375 24.31 -13.30 -4.10
C ILE A 375 25.36 -12.22 -4.32
N ASP A 376 26.50 -12.37 -3.64
CA ASP A 376 27.54 -11.35 -3.58
C ASP A 376 28.80 -11.84 -4.27
N PHE A 377 29.51 -10.94 -4.94
CA PHE A 377 30.88 -11.17 -5.38
C PHE A 377 31.81 -10.22 -4.66
N LYS A 378 32.75 -10.75 -3.86
CA LYS A 378 33.69 -9.97 -3.05
C LYS A 378 33.04 -8.86 -2.21
N GLY A 379 31.83 -9.11 -1.70
CA GLY A 379 31.05 -8.17 -0.88
C GLY A 379 30.22 -7.15 -1.67
N ILE A 380 30.16 -7.26 -2.99
CA ILE A 380 29.27 -6.46 -3.85
C ILE A 380 28.05 -7.31 -4.18
N LEU A 381 26.86 -6.78 -3.88
CA LEU A 381 25.59 -7.43 -4.19
C LEU A 381 25.38 -7.50 -5.70
N LEU A 382 25.45 -8.70 -6.27
CA LEU A 382 25.26 -8.94 -7.69
C LEU A 382 23.88 -9.48 -8.03
N GLY A 383 23.20 -10.11 -7.07
CA GLY A 383 22.03 -10.90 -7.35
C GLY A 383 21.24 -11.34 -6.12
N GLU A 384 20.26 -12.19 -6.34
CA GLU A 384 19.46 -12.77 -5.27
C GLU A 384 19.04 -14.22 -5.57
N VAL A 385 18.83 -15.00 -4.52
CA VAL A 385 18.27 -16.35 -4.59
C VAL A 385 16.79 -16.27 -4.94
N LYS A 386 16.35 -17.00 -5.97
CA LYS A 386 14.95 -17.05 -6.42
C LYS A 386 14.21 -18.27 -5.90
N ASP A 387 14.86 -19.43 -5.87
CA ASP A 387 14.23 -20.68 -5.43
C ASP A 387 15.23 -21.60 -4.73
N ILE A 388 14.71 -22.41 -3.81
CA ILE A 388 15.47 -23.43 -3.08
C ILE A 388 14.66 -24.72 -3.11
N SER A 389 15.17 -25.71 -3.83
CA SER A 389 14.55 -27.01 -4.00
C SER A 389 15.54 -28.13 -3.68
N MET A 390 15.06 -29.38 -3.69
CA MET A 390 15.87 -30.55 -3.37
C MET A 390 15.65 -31.61 -4.44
N GLU A 391 16.74 -32.10 -5.00
CA GLU A 391 16.75 -33.23 -5.91
C GLU A 391 17.23 -34.49 -5.18
N PHE A 392 16.53 -35.60 -5.40
CA PHE A 392 16.93 -36.91 -4.92
C PHE A 392 17.25 -37.78 -6.13
N ASP A 393 18.53 -38.11 -6.29
CA ASP A 393 18.96 -39.05 -7.31
C ASP A 393 18.70 -40.48 -6.81
N ILE A 394 17.77 -41.16 -7.47
CA ILE A 394 17.32 -42.51 -7.12
C ILE A 394 18.45 -43.53 -7.30
N ALA A 395 19.31 -43.36 -8.30
CA ALA A 395 20.38 -44.29 -8.62
C ALA A 395 21.54 -44.19 -7.62
N THR A 396 21.92 -42.96 -7.26
CA THR A 396 23.03 -42.72 -6.32
C THR A 396 22.57 -42.61 -4.86
N ARG A 397 21.26 -42.56 -4.61
CA ARG A 397 20.63 -42.25 -3.31
C ARG A 397 21.16 -40.96 -2.69
N LYS A 398 21.69 -40.06 -3.52
CA LYS A 398 22.26 -38.79 -3.08
C LYS A 398 21.16 -37.73 -3.10
N THR A 399 21.08 -36.97 -2.01
CA THR A 399 20.22 -35.79 -1.91
C THR A 399 21.07 -34.56 -2.15
N THR A 400 20.64 -33.71 -3.08
CA THR A 400 21.33 -32.47 -3.43
C THR A 400 20.34 -31.31 -3.33
N VAL A 401 20.73 -30.25 -2.65
CA VAL A 401 19.92 -29.03 -2.60
C VAL A 401 20.24 -28.18 -3.83
N ILE A 402 19.21 -27.79 -4.56
CA ILE A 402 19.31 -26.91 -5.72
C ILE A 402 18.92 -25.52 -5.29
N VAL A 403 19.82 -24.57 -5.51
CA VAL A 403 19.59 -23.15 -5.25
C VAL A 403 19.64 -22.44 -6.58
N ASP A 404 18.48 -21.96 -7.04
CA ASP A 404 18.36 -21.16 -8.24
C ASP A 404 18.39 -19.68 -7.86
N GLY A 405 19.23 -18.92 -8.55
CA GLY A 405 19.43 -17.50 -8.31
C GLY A 405 19.52 -16.71 -9.61
N VAL A 406 19.52 -15.39 -9.49
CA VAL A 406 19.75 -14.50 -10.62
C VAL A 406 20.86 -13.52 -10.30
N ILE A 407 21.71 -13.25 -11.28
CA ILE A 407 22.70 -12.17 -11.27
C ILE A 407 22.22 -11.08 -12.22
N TYR A 408 22.43 -9.83 -11.82
CA TYR A 408 21.94 -8.66 -12.53
C TYR A 408 23.07 -7.97 -13.30
N GLU A 409 22.87 -7.76 -14.60
CA GLU A 409 23.87 -7.17 -15.51
C GLU A 409 24.38 -5.82 -15.00
N ASN A 410 23.47 -4.92 -14.62
CA ASN A 410 23.83 -3.56 -14.22
C ASN A 410 24.53 -3.49 -12.84
N ARG A 411 24.58 -4.60 -12.10
CA ARG A 411 25.30 -4.70 -10.83
C ARG A 411 26.74 -5.18 -10.99
N LEU A 412 27.06 -5.78 -12.13
CA LEU A 412 28.43 -6.12 -12.51
C LEU A 412 29.09 -4.83 -13.04
N GLY A 413 29.85 -4.12 -12.20
CA GLY A 413 30.40 -2.78 -12.46
C GLY A 413 31.36 -2.63 -13.66
N ALA A 414 31.39 -3.56 -14.60
CA ALA A 414 32.08 -3.43 -15.87
C ALA A 414 31.21 -2.66 -16.85
N ALA A 415 31.59 -1.41 -17.13
CA ALA A 415 31.16 -0.72 -18.34
C ALA A 415 31.62 -1.56 -19.55
N ILE A 416 30.72 -2.37 -20.11
CA ILE A 416 30.91 -2.94 -21.44
C ILE A 416 31.02 -1.73 -22.38
N PRO A 417 32.13 -1.53 -23.11
CA PRO A 417 32.21 -0.48 -24.12
C PRO A 417 31.06 -0.66 -25.11
N ASP A 418 30.36 0.42 -25.49
CA ASP A 418 29.19 0.36 -26.38
C ASP A 418 29.43 -0.47 -27.66
N ALA A 419 30.69 -0.52 -28.12
CA ALA A 419 31.14 -1.28 -29.28
C ALA A 419 31.08 -2.83 -29.13
N GLN A 420 30.93 -3.36 -27.92
CA GLN A 420 30.81 -4.80 -27.64
C GLN A 420 29.40 -5.21 -27.18
N ARG A 421 28.48 -4.24 -27.09
CA ARG A 421 27.08 -4.50 -26.75
C ARG A 421 26.29 -5.07 -27.92
N PHE A 422 26.84 -5.16 -29.13
CA PHE A 422 26.15 -5.62 -30.34
C PHE A 422 26.99 -6.66 -31.08
N ASP A 423 26.37 -7.71 -31.61
CA ASP A 423 27.05 -8.70 -32.44
C ASP A 423 27.33 -8.14 -33.84
N ASP A 424 28.02 -8.91 -34.69
CA ASP A 424 28.28 -8.55 -36.10
C ASP A 424 26.99 -8.30 -36.92
N LYS A 425 25.80 -8.58 -36.37
CA LYS A 425 24.48 -8.37 -36.97
C LYS A 425 23.72 -7.19 -36.34
N GLY A 426 24.28 -6.50 -35.35
CA GLY A 426 23.64 -5.37 -34.67
C GLY A 426 22.62 -5.77 -33.60
N GLU A 427 22.58 -7.05 -33.19
CA GLU A 427 21.72 -7.52 -32.10
C GLU A 427 22.45 -7.37 -30.77
N PRO A 428 21.79 -6.88 -29.71
CA PRO A 428 22.50 -6.56 -28.50
C PRO A 428 22.89 -7.83 -27.71
N VAL A 429 24.21 -8.01 -27.49
CA VAL A 429 24.80 -9.18 -26.82
C VAL A 429 24.92 -8.94 -25.32
N HIS A 430 23.77 -8.89 -24.66
CA HIS A 430 23.67 -8.55 -23.23
C HIS A 430 24.27 -9.61 -22.29
N ASP A 431 24.30 -10.88 -22.70
CA ASP A 431 24.75 -11.98 -21.84
C ASP A 431 26.26 -12.22 -21.87
N LEU A 432 27.04 -11.61 -22.78
CA LEU A 432 28.41 -12.03 -23.04
C LEU A 432 29.33 -11.81 -21.83
N ALA A 433 29.23 -10.66 -21.18
CA ALA A 433 30.05 -10.33 -20.01
C ALA A 433 29.69 -11.21 -18.80
N LEU A 434 28.41 -11.53 -18.61
CA LEU A 434 27.95 -12.41 -17.54
C LEU A 434 28.34 -13.86 -17.80
N LYS A 435 28.24 -14.32 -19.05
CA LYS A 435 28.71 -15.64 -19.48
C LYS A 435 30.22 -15.77 -19.30
N GLU A 436 31.00 -14.73 -19.62
CA GLU A 436 32.45 -14.70 -19.39
C GLU A 436 32.79 -14.65 -17.90
N PHE A 437 32.04 -13.86 -17.13
CA PHE A 437 32.20 -13.81 -15.68
C PHE A 437 31.94 -15.17 -15.03
N VAL A 438 30.88 -15.88 -15.44
CA VAL A 438 30.57 -17.21 -14.92
C VAL A 438 31.54 -18.28 -15.44
N SER A 439 31.98 -18.18 -16.71
CA SER A 439 32.95 -19.11 -17.32
C SER A 439 34.37 -18.95 -16.78
N SER A 440 34.69 -17.81 -16.16
CA SER A 440 36.01 -17.51 -15.59
C SER A 440 36.42 -18.44 -14.44
N GLY A 441 35.51 -19.28 -13.94
CA GLY A 441 35.76 -20.26 -12.90
C GLY A 441 35.39 -19.78 -11.50
N ILE A 442 34.44 -18.84 -11.41
CA ILE A 442 33.81 -18.47 -10.14
C ILE A 442 33.14 -19.69 -9.52
N GLN A 443 33.16 -19.74 -8.19
CA GLN A 443 32.45 -20.77 -7.45
C GLN A 443 31.59 -20.13 -6.36
N ALA A 444 30.51 -20.81 -6.01
CA ALA A 444 29.58 -20.40 -4.99
C ALA A 444 29.89 -21.08 -3.66
N GLN A 445 29.95 -20.30 -2.59
CA GLN A 445 30.11 -20.77 -1.22
C GLN A 445 29.04 -20.15 -0.34
N LEU A 446 28.43 -20.95 0.54
CA LEU A 446 27.50 -20.41 1.55
C LEU A 446 28.30 -19.78 2.69
N ARG A 447 27.96 -18.53 3.04
CA ARG A 447 28.56 -17.79 4.15
C ARG A 447 27.47 -17.17 5.02
N PHE A 448 27.78 -16.92 6.28
CA PHE A 448 26.84 -16.24 7.19
C PHE A 448 26.81 -14.75 6.90
N ALA A 449 25.62 -14.24 6.57
CA ALA A 449 25.36 -12.80 6.56
C ALA A 449 25.25 -12.28 7.99
N ASN A 450 24.64 -13.08 8.87
CA ASN A 450 24.50 -12.77 10.29
C ASN A 450 24.62 -14.04 11.13
N ILE A 451 25.69 -14.10 11.94
CA ILE A 451 25.99 -15.24 12.81
C ILE A 451 24.98 -15.42 13.96
N PHE A 452 24.26 -14.37 14.36
CA PHE A 452 23.30 -14.42 15.45
C PHE A 452 21.94 -14.96 15.01
N THR A 453 21.49 -14.58 13.81
CA THR A 453 20.23 -15.08 13.24
C THR A 453 20.42 -16.38 12.46
N GLY A 454 21.68 -16.73 12.14
CA GLY A 454 22.02 -17.87 11.29
C GLY A 454 21.69 -17.65 9.81
N GLN A 455 21.45 -16.40 9.39
CA GLN A 455 21.12 -16.08 8.01
C GLN A 455 22.33 -16.29 7.10
N LEU A 456 22.13 -17.00 6.00
CA LEU A 456 23.14 -17.27 4.98
C LEU A 456 22.97 -16.39 3.75
N TYR A 457 24.06 -16.15 3.04
CA TYR A 457 24.09 -15.60 1.69
C TYR A 457 25.02 -16.45 0.81
N VAL A 458 24.90 -16.26 -0.50
CA VAL A 458 25.78 -16.92 -1.47
C VAL A 458 26.94 -15.99 -1.78
N ALA A 459 28.16 -16.41 -1.48
CA ALA A 459 29.38 -15.73 -1.90
C ALA A 459 29.91 -16.37 -3.18
N LEU A 460 29.96 -15.61 -4.27
CA LEU A 460 30.69 -15.92 -5.49
C LEU A 460 32.12 -15.42 -5.32
N ASP A 461 33.11 -16.30 -5.48
CA ASP A 461 34.52 -15.92 -5.43
C ASP A 461 35.39 -16.89 -6.26
N TYR A 462 36.65 -16.53 -6.43
CA TYR A 462 37.68 -17.42 -6.94
C TYR A 462 38.40 -18.08 -5.77
N PHE A 463 38.39 -19.41 -5.71
CA PHE A 463 39.06 -20.17 -4.66
C PHE A 463 40.36 -20.79 -5.20
N PRO A 464 41.51 -20.11 -5.09
CA PRO A 464 42.78 -20.60 -5.65
C PRO A 464 43.34 -21.82 -4.92
N GLU A 465 42.86 -22.12 -3.71
CA GLU A 465 43.35 -23.21 -2.86
C GLU A 465 42.83 -24.60 -3.28
N ILE A 466 41.83 -24.66 -4.16
CA ILE A 466 41.33 -25.93 -4.69
C ILE A 466 42.17 -26.31 -5.92
N ALA A 467 42.99 -27.35 -5.79
CA ALA A 467 43.95 -27.80 -6.81
C ALA A 467 43.35 -28.26 -8.17
N LYS A 468 42.03 -28.12 -8.38
CA LYS A 468 41.35 -28.44 -9.65
C LYS A 468 40.41 -27.30 -10.01
N LYS A 469 40.71 -26.61 -11.13
CA LYS A 469 39.75 -25.68 -11.75
C LYS A 469 38.46 -26.46 -12.07
N PRO A 470 37.29 -25.99 -11.65
CA PRO A 470 36.03 -26.65 -11.99
C PRO A 470 35.86 -26.72 -13.52
N PRO A 471 35.15 -27.73 -14.04
CA PRO A 471 34.82 -27.77 -15.47
C PRO A 471 34.09 -26.48 -15.85
N ALA A 472 34.41 -25.95 -17.04
CA ALA A 472 33.75 -24.76 -17.53
C ALA A 472 32.23 -25.00 -17.58
N PRO A 473 31.41 -24.06 -17.10
CA PRO A 473 29.97 -24.22 -17.08
C PRO A 473 29.44 -24.31 -18.51
N ASP A 474 28.41 -25.14 -18.70
CA ASP A 474 27.74 -25.28 -19.99
C ASP A 474 26.84 -24.06 -20.23
N LEU A 475 27.38 -23.08 -20.96
CA LEU A 475 26.73 -21.81 -21.27
C LEU A 475 25.52 -21.95 -22.22
N SER A 476 25.26 -23.15 -22.76
CA SER A 476 24.09 -23.43 -23.59
C SER A 476 22.84 -23.79 -22.77
N LYS A 477 23.00 -24.09 -21.48
CA LYS A 477 21.91 -24.38 -20.55
C LYS A 477 21.51 -23.14 -19.78
N SER A 478 20.20 -22.93 -19.65
CA SER A 478 19.62 -21.90 -18.79
C SER A 478 18.68 -22.60 -17.79
N PRO A 479 18.95 -22.52 -16.47
CA PRO A 479 20.00 -21.76 -15.78
C PRO A 479 21.42 -22.30 -15.97
N VAL A 480 22.43 -21.42 -15.89
CA VAL A 480 23.85 -21.81 -15.97
C VAL A 480 24.31 -22.39 -14.63
N GLU A 481 24.92 -23.58 -14.64
CA GLU A 481 25.39 -24.22 -13.41
C GLU A 481 26.71 -23.60 -12.91
N VAL A 482 26.70 -23.10 -11.67
CA VAL A 482 27.88 -22.56 -10.98
C VAL A 482 28.39 -23.62 -10.00
N ALA A 483 29.68 -23.93 -10.07
CA ALA A 483 30.32 -24.89 -9.17
C ALA A 483 30.26 -24.41 -7.72
N THR A 484 30.06 -25.33 -6.77
CA THR A 484 29.94 -25.00 -5.35
C THR A 484 31.13 -25.50 -4.54
N VAL A 485 31.41 -24.81 -3.44
CA VAL A 485 32.46 -25.16 -2.47
C VAL A 485 31.81 -25.32 -1.08
N PRO A 486 32.28 -26.26 -0.24
CA PRO A 486 31.84 -26.35 1.15
C PRO A 486 31.93 -25.02 1.89
N GLY A 487 30.98 -24.76 2.81
CA GLY A 487 30.97 -23.53 3.60
C GLY A 487 32.09 -23.50 4.63
N SER A 488 32.54 -22.30 5.01
CA SER A 488 33.65 -22.11 5.98
C SER A 488 33.38 -22.70 7.36
N PHE A 489 32.11 -22.80 7.78
CA PHE A 489 31.75 -23.41 9.06
C PHE A 489 31.89 -24.94 9.05
N ASP A 490 31.67 -25.59 7.91
CA ASP A 490 31.91 -27.03 7.77
C ASP A 490 33.40 -27.35 7.93
N GLU A 491 34.28 -26.49 7.39
CA GLU A 491 35.72 -26.59 7.57
C GLU A 491 36.14 -26.41 9.04
N LEU A 492 35.54 -25.44 9.75
CA LEU A 492 35.79 -25.24 11.18
C LEU A 492 35.38 -26.47 12.01
N GLN A 493 34.23 -27.11 11.71
CA GLN A 493 33.83 -28.34 12.38
C GLN A 493 34.83 -29.48 12.15
N GLN A 494 35.32 -29.63 10.91
CA GLN A 494 36.33 -30.63 10.59
C GLN A 494 37.64 -30.37 11.35
N GLN A 495 38.08 -29.12 11.43
CA GLN A 495 39.27 -28.73 12.19
C GLN A 495 39.09 -28.98 13.70
N LEU A 496 37.91 -28.69 14.26
CA LEU A 496 37.60 -28.99 15.66
C LEU A 496 37.61 -30.50 15.94
N ASN A 497 37.07 -31.32 15.03
CA ASN A 497 37.12 -32.78 15.16
C ASN A 497 38.57 -33.28 15.18
N VAL A 498 39.45 -32.74 14.32
CA VAL A 498 40.87 -33.08 14.33
C VAL A 498 41.55 -32.70 15.65
N ILE A 499 41.21 -31.54 16.23
CA ILE A 499 41.75 -31.13 17.55
C ILE A 499 41.24 -32.07 18.64
N VAL A 500 39.94 -32.39 18.64
CA VAL A 500 39.33 -33.33 19.61
C VAL A 500 39.97 -34.71 19.48
N GLU A 501 40.23 -35.18 18.27
CA GLU A 501 40.86 -36.46 18.01
C GLU A 501 42.34 -36.46 18.47
N LYS A 502 43.07 -35.39 18.19
CA LYS A 502 44.43 -35.20 18.72
C LYS A 502 44.46 -35.12 20.25
N LEU A 503 43.46 -34.48 20.86
CA LEU A 503 43.30 -34.38 22.31
C LEU A 503 43.00 -35.75 22.94
N LYS A 504 42.14 -36.56 22.31
CA LYS A 504 41.86 -37.95 22.72
C LYS A 504 43.09 -38.83 22.63
N ASN A 505 43.94 -38.61 21.63
CA ASN A 505 45.16 -39.38 21.41
C ASN A 505 46.37 -38.86 22.21
N LEU A 506 46.20 -37.89 23.12
CA LEU A 506 47.25 -37.53 24.05
C LEU A 506 47.47 -38.69 25.03
N PRO A 507 48.71 -39.22 25.18
CA PRO A 507 48.98 -40.31 26.08
C PRO A 507 49.05 -39.82 27.52
N ILE A 508 47.91 -39.50 28.12
CA ILE A 508 47.81 -39.08 29.53
C ILE A 508 48.33 -40.18 30.46
N ASP A 509 48.12 -41.45 30.08
CA ASP A 509 48.60 -42.61 30.84
C ASP A 509 50.14 -42.67 30.92
N SER A 510 50.85 -42.31 29.85
CA SER A 510 52.32 -42.31 29.87
C SER A 510 52.87 -41.17 30.73
N ILE A 511 52.17 -40.03 30.79
CA ILE A 511 52.51 -38.92 31.68
C ILE A 511 52.35 -39.35 33.15
N GLY A 512 51.27 -40.07 33.48
CA GLY A 512 51.05 -40.65 34.81
C GLY A 512 52.16 -41.63 35.23
N HIS A 513 52.50 -42.57 34.36
CA HIS A 513 53.57 -43.55 34.63
C HIS A 513 54.94 -42.90 34.77
N SER A 514 55.27 -41.90 33.94
CA SER A 514 56.53 -41.15 34.04
C SER A 514 56.65 -40.40 35.37
N LEU A 515 55.53 -39.87 35.88
CA LEU A 515 55.46 -39.16 37.15
C LEU A 515 55.58 -40.13 38.34
N ASP A 516 54.91 -41.28 38.27
CA ASP A 516 55.04 -42.35 39.26
C ASP A 516 56.48 -42.88 39.34
N ASP A 517 57.13 -43.10 38.20
CA ASP A 517 58.53 -43.53 38.15
C ASP A 517 59.48 -42.48 38.73
N ALA A 518 59.23 -41.19 38.47
CA ALA A 518 59.98 -40.09 39.07
C ALA A 518 59.76 -40.01 40.60
N LEU A 519 58.51 -40.11 41.06
CA LEU A 519 58.17 -40.11 42.48
C LEU A 519 58.72 -41.33 43.21
N GLN A 520 58.71 -42.50 42.59
CA GLN A 520 59.34 -43.70 43.12
C GLN A 520 60.86 -43.54 43.21
N SER A 521 61.50 -42.94 42.20
CA SER A 521 62.94 -42.68 42.21
C SER A 521 63.32 -41.70 43.31
N ILE A 522 62.52 -40.65 43.52
CA ILE A 522 62.68 -39.69 44.64
C ILE A 522 62.47 -40.39 45.99
N SER A 523 61.45 -41.24 46.11
CA SER A 523 61.19 -42.00 47.36
C SER A 523 62.31 -43.00 47.68
N LYS A 524 62.91 -43.61 46.66
CA LYS A 524 64.07 -44.50 46.79
C LYS A 524 65.31 -43.72 47.21
N LEU A 525 65.54 -42.54 46.64
CA LEU A 525 66.61 -41.62 47.08
C LEU A 525 66.41 -41.19 48.54
N ALA A 526 65.20 -40.79 48.92
CA ALA A 526 64.88 -40.37 50.28
C ALA A 526 65.12 -41.49 51.31
N ARG A 527 64.76 -42.73 50.98
CA ARG A 527 65.01 -43.90 51.85
C ARG A 527 66.48 -44.30 51.94
N THR A 528 67.25 -44.13 50.86
CA THR A 528 68.70 -44.43 50.86
C THR A 528 69.53 -43.34 51.53
N LEU A 529 69.04 -42.10 51.58
CA LEU A 529 69.64 -41.01 52.35
C LEU A 529 69.41 -41.13 53.87
N ASP A 530 68.35 -41.83 54.30
CA ASP A 530 68.02 -42.01 55.73
C ASP A 530 68.78 -43.18 56.41
N THR A 531 69.40 -44.09 55.65
CA THR A 531 69.96 -45.33 56.21
C THR A 531 71.47 -45.57 56.04
N THR A 532 72.20 -44.74 55.29
CA THR A 532 73.66 -44.93 55.17
C THR A 532 74.44 -43.62 55.13
N MET A 533 75.12 -43.33 56.24
CA MET A 533 76.25 -42.40 56.31
C MET A 533 77.48 -43.04 55.64
N VAL A 534 78.13 -42.29 54.72
CA VAL A 534 79.54 -42.40 54.24
C VAL A 534 79.79 -43.52 53.18
N PRO A 535 80.89 -43.54 52.39
CA PRO A 535 81.40 -42.64 51.35
C PRO A 535 81.45 -43.38 49.98
N GLU A 536 80.34 -43.62 49.30
CA GLU A 536 80.33 -44.30 47.98
C GLU A 536 79.89 -43.36 46.84
N LEU A 537 79.94 -42.04 47.04
CA LEU A 537 79.51 -41.06 46.04
C LEU A 537 80.41 -41.00 44.79
N THR A 538 81.64 -41.52 44.85
CA THR A 538 82.62 -41.40 43.75
C THR A 538 82.38 -42.36 42.58
N SER A 539 81.64 -43.46 42.76
CA SER A 539 81.33 -44.41 41.68
C SER A 539 80.02 -44.09 40.95
N THR A 540 79.06 -43.45 41.63
CA THR A 540 77.78 -43.01 41.06
C THR A 540 77.93 -41.73 40.22
N VAL A 541 78.87 -40.83 40.56
CA VAL A 541 79.21 -39.64 39.76
C VAL A 541 79.80 -39.99 38.39
N ARG A 542 80.49 -41.13 38.25
CA ARG A 542 81.01 -41.58 36.94
C ARG A 542 79.96 -42.25 36.05
N LYS A 543 78.91 -42.87 36.61
CA LYS A 543 77.79 -43.42 35.84
C LYS A 543 76.74 -42.36 35.47
N ALA A 544 76.64 -41.27 36.22
CA ALA A 544 75.88 -40.08 35.82
C ALA A 544 76.46 -39.39 34.55
N GLY A 545 77.77 -39.55 34.28
CA GLY A 545 78.45 -39.03 33.09
C GLY A 545 77.93 -39.56 31.75
N LYS A 546 77.22 -40.70 31.71
CA LYS A 546 76.62 -41.24 30.48
C LYS A 546 75.15 -40.82 30.23
N SER A 547 74.50 -40.22 31.23
CA SER A 547 73.17 -39.61 31.08
C SER A 547 73.23 -38.16 30.57
N LEU A 548 74.44 -37.58 30.48
CA LEU A 548 74.68 -36.18 30.13
C LEU A 548 74.86 -35.94 28.62
N ASP A 549 74.92 -36.97 27.79
CA ASP A 549 74.99 -36.82 26.32
C ASP A 549 73.62 -36.47 25.71
N GLY A 550 72.53 -36.96 26.32
CA GLY A 550 71.15 -36.59 25.95
C GLY A 550 70.75 -35.18 26.41
N VAL A 551 71.36 -34.70 27.50
CA VAL A 551 71.14 -33.33 28.00
C VAL A 551 71.94 -32.31 27.20
N ASN A 552 73.15 -32.63 26.71
CA ASN A 552 73.96 -31.70 25.91
C ASN A 552 73.33 -31.33 24.55
N LYS A 553 72.52 -32.22 23.94
CA LYS A 553 71.77 -31.91 22.71
C LYS A 553 70.56 -31.00 22.95
N THR A 554 69.92 -31.10 24.11
CA THR A 554 68.81 -30.22 24.50
C THR A 554 69.30 -28.90 25.10
N MET A 555 70.50 -28.87 25.71
CA MET A 555 71.12 -27.66 26.25
C MET A 555 71.66 -26.72 25.16
N GLY A 556 71.95 -27.22 23.95
CA GLY A 556 72.33 -26.40 22.79
C GLY A 556 71.18 -25.54 22.25
N SER A 557 69.94 -25.99 22.41
CA SER A 557 68.73 -25.27 21.98
C SER A 557 68.17 -24.33 23.05
N VAL A 558 68.62 -24.46 24.30
CA VAL A 558 68.10 -23.72 25.46
C VAL A 558 69.08 -22.66 25.98
N ARG A 559 70.35 -22.68 25.53
CA ARG A 559 71.35 -21.64 25.89
C ARG A 559 71.10 -20.27 25.26
N GLY A 560 70.15 -20.16 24.32
CA GLY A 560 69.66 -18.87 23.81
C GLY A 560 68.48 -18.27 24.61
N VAL A 561 67.91 -19.00 25.58
CA VAL A 561 66.63 -18.63 26.23
C VAL A 561 66.72 -18.60 27.76
N VAL A 562 67.84 -18.99 28.37
CA VAL A 562 68.06 -18.96 29.82
C VAL A 562 69.33 -18.18 30.15
N ASN A 563 69.21 -16.86 30.09
CA ASN A 563 69.87 -15.96 31.04
C ASN A 563 68.78 -15.47 32.00
N ASP A 564 69.14 -15.17 33.24
CA ASP A 564 68.24 -14.85 34.38
C ASP A 564 67.30 -13.62 34.20
N ASP A 565 67.21 -13.05 32.99
CA ASP A 565 66.32 -11.94 32.59
C ASP A 565 65.53 -12.24 31.30
N SER A 566 65.12 -13.50 31.06
CA SER A 566 64.34 -13.84 29.86
C SER A 566 62.92 -13.23 29.93
N PRO A 567 62.52 -12.36 28.96
CA PRO A 567 61.19 -11.75 28.91
C PRO A 567 60.05 -12.77 28.89
N VAL A 568 60.34 -14.02 28.53
CA VAL A 568 59.38 -15.12 28.44
C VAL A 568 58.88 -15.56 29.82
N MET A 569 59.72 -15.60 30.85
CA MET A 569 59.27 -15.95 32.22
C MET A 569 58.49 -14.80 32.87
N LEU A 570 58.87 -13.55 32.59
CA LEU A 570 58.10 -12.36 32.98
C LEU A 570 56.74 -12.31 32.27
N GLN A 571 56.68 -12.66 30.98
CA GLN A 571 55.43 -12.78 30.23
C GLN A 571 54.60 -13.98 30.65
N LEU A 572 55.18 -15.10 31.06
CA LEU A 572 54.43 -16.27 31.51
C LEU A 572 53.75 -16.02 32.87
N ASN A 573 54.48 -15.42 33.82
CA ASN A 573 53.89 -15.01 35.09
C ASN A 573 52.85 -13.90 34.92
N GLY A 574 53.09 -12.95 34.00
CA GLY A 574 52.10 -11.96 33.59
C GLY A 574 50.85 -12.61 33.00
N MET A 575 51.02 -13.55 32.06
CA MET A 575 49.93 -14.26 31.40
C MET A 575 49.14 -15.12 32.38
N ILE A 576 49.78 -15.83 33.32
CA ILE A 576 49.07 -16.61 34.36
C ILE A 576 48.25 -15.68 35.26
N LYS A 577 48.78 -14.49 35.59
CA LYS A 577 48.07 -13.51 36.42
C LYS A 577 46.91 -12.85 35.68
N GLU A 578 47.06 -12.60 34.39
CA GLU A 578 46.00 -12.12 33.49
C GLU A 578 44.93 -13.21 33.29
N LEU A 579 45.33 -14.48 33.11
CA LEU A 579 44.42 -15.62 32.99
C LEU A 579 43.61 -15.82 34.26
N SER A 580 44.25 -15.67 35.43
CA SER A 580 43.57 -15.73 36.74
C SER A 580 42.57 -14.59 36.88
N ARG A 581 42.92 -13.37 36.45
CA ARG A 581 42.01 -12.21 36.45
C ARG A 581 40.83 -12.41 35.50
N ALA A 582 41.07 -12.95 34.30
CA ALA A 582 40.03 -13.29 33.33
C ALA A 582 39.10 -14.40 33.84
N ALA A 583 39.66 -15.44 34.48
CA ALA A 583 38.86 -16.49 35.10
C ALA A 583 37.97 -15.93 36.23
N LYS A 584 38.49 -14.97 37.01
CA LYS A 584 37.72 -14.26 38.05
C LYS A 584 36.61 -13.39 37.45
N SER A 585 36.85 -12.69 36.34
CA SER A 585 35.82 -11.88 35.69
C SER A 585 34.73 -12.73 35.06
N ILE A 586 35.09 -13.86 34.42
CA ILE A 586 34.13 -14.83 33.87
C ILE A 586 33.27 -15.40 35.00
N ARG A 587 33.88 -15.75 36.14
CA ARG A 587 33.13 -16.21 37.31
C ARG A 587 32.19 -15.13 37.85
N SER A 588 32.64 -13.88 37.96
CA SER A 588 31.79 -12.78 38.40
C SER A 588 30.62 -12.51 37.44
N LEU A 589 30.83 -12.70 36.14
CA LEU A 589 29.77 -12.61 35.13
C LEU A 589 28.80 -13.79 35.25
N GLY A 590 29.29 -15.00 35.50
CA GLY A 590 28.47 -16.17 35.77
C GLY A 590 27.62 -15.98 37.02
N ASP A 591 28.22 -15.53 38.12
CA ASP A 591 27.53 -15.24 39.38
C ASP A 591 26.49 -14.12 39.20
N TYR A 592 26.82 -13.09 38.41
CA TYR A 592 25.89 -11.99 38.07
C TYR A 592 24.72 -12.45 37.19
N LEU A 593 24.97 -13.26 36.15
CA LEU A 593 23.92 -13.80 35.28
C LEU A 593 23.03 -14.82 36.00
N GLN A 594 23.58 -15.55 36.97
CA GLN A 594 22.82 -16.45 37.83
C GLN A 594 21.93 -15.67 38.82
N ALA A 595 22.38 -14.52 39.31
CA ALA A 595 21.62 -13.64 40.20
C ALA A 595 20.57 -12.78 39.46
N GLU A 596 20.89 -12.26 38.27
CA GLU A 596 20.03 -11.42 37.45
C GLU A 596 19.97 -11.90 35.98
N PRO A 597 19.25 -13.00 35.69
CA PRO A 597 19.13 -13.53 34.33
C PRO A 597 18.39 -12.58 33.38
N SER A 598 17.58 -11.66 33.90
CA SER A 598 16.84 -10.64 33.14
C SER A 598 17.74 -9.55 32.53
N SER A 599 19.00 -9.43 32.98
CA SER A 599 19.98 -8.46 32.45
C SER A 599 20.37 -8.72 31.00
N LEU A 600 20.24 -9.97 30.51
CA LEU A 600 20.46 -10.35 29.11
C LEU A 600 19.46 -9.72 28.14
N ILE A 601 18.24 -9.42 28.61
CA ILE A 601 17.14 -8.92 27.77
C ILE A 601 16.91 -7.43 28.00
N ARG A 602 17.10 -6.94 29.23
CA ARG A 602 16.76 -5.55 29.59
C ARG A 602 17.98 -4.64 29.76
N GLY A 603 19.19 -5.17 29.67
CA GLY A 603 20.42 -4.46 30.02
C GLY A 603 20.61 -4.33 31.53
N ARG A 604 21.79 -3.89 31.95
CA ARG A 604 22.17 -3.74 33.36
C ARG A 604 21.31 -2.66 34.04
N SER A 605 20.71 -2.98 35.18
CA SER A 605 20.00 -2.02 36.03
C SER A 605 20.95 -0.88 36.44
N LYS A 606 20.51 0.39 36.40
CA LYS A 606 21.32 1.52 36.89
C LYS A 606 21.57 1.35 38.39
N ASP A 607 22.84 1.45 38.81
CA ASP A 607 23.24 1.47 40.22
C ASP A 607 22.51 2.60 40.95
N ASN A 608 21.56 2.27 41.83
CA ASN A 608 20.98 3.23 42.77
C ASN A 608 21.97 3.43 43.92
N ILE A 609 22.97 4.30 43.71
CA ILE A 609 23.74 4.88 44.80
C ILE A 609 22.84 5.93 45.46
N PRO A 610 22.45 5.80 46.74
CA PRO A 610 21.68 6.83 47.40
C PRO A 610 22.57 8.05 47.61
N PHE A 611 22.38 9.07 46.77
CA PHE A 611 22.87 10.42 47.07
C PHE A 611 22.13 10.91 48.31
N LYS A 612 22.86 10.97 49.42
CA LYS A 612 22.43 11.62 50.64
C LYS A 612 22.63 13.13 50.42
N GLU A 613 21.57 13.84 50.08
CA GLU A 613 21.54 15.30 50.18
C GLU A 613 21.78 15.71 51.64
N SER A 614 22.83 16.49 51.86
CA SER A 614 23.03 17.25 53.09
C SER A 614 22.68 18.71 52.82
N GLU A 615 21.83 19.27 53.68
CA GLU A 615 21.56 20.72 53.82
C GLU A 615 22.82 21.59 53.83
#